data_AF-A0A353V5E9-F1
#
_entry.id   AF-A0A353V5E9-F1
#
_cell.length_a   1.000
_cell.length_b   1.000
_cell.length_c   1.000
_cell.angle_alpha   90.00
_cell.angle_beta   90.00
_cell.angle_gamma   90.00
#
_symmetry.space_group_name_H-M   'P 1'
#
loop_
_entity.id
_entity.type
_entity.pdbx_description
1 polymer ?
#
loop_
_entity_poly.entity_id
_entity_poly.type
_entity_poly.pdbx_seq_one_letter_code
_entity_poly.pdbx_strand_id
1 'polypeptide(L)'
;MAAPARQRGPALGRGGRGGAARPLAGVALGAGTVIASGTVRGGDLLDQILALDPGARGIRAFARPGAAAAAARALRGARRVLLATGFTVAPGMPETDGPPGAAVLGRALRRLGARVRWVTDPASAPLVEAALDVLGEPPDVVVYPEGGGGAAALLAAERPTHLVAIERPGRTRAGDYLSARGESVAALNAPVDELFVGNTGRRRPVTVGIGDGGNEIGMGNVRARLVRLNRLHARIASVVRVDHLVVAGVSNWGGYGVVAALARLTGQDLLHTAALDRRMVEACVAAGAHDGVTRRREPTVDALPLGAHAAVVELLRLAARSGMMGGR
;
A
#
# COMPACT_ATOMS: atom_id res chain seq x y z
N MET A 1 12.84 56.46 45.47
CA MET A 1 13.55 56.97 44.29
C MET A 1 13.16 56.08 43.11
N ALA A 2 12.57 56.48 42.00
CA ALA A 2 12.03 57.76 41.54
C ALA A 2 10.78 57.45 40.68
N ALA A 3 9.77 58.30 40.79
CA ALA A 3 8.71 58.54 39.80
C ALA A 3 8.65 60.08 39.64
N PRO A 4 7.83 60.71 38.77
CA PRO A 4 7.13 60.26 37.55
C PRO A 4 7.33 61.27 36.37
N ALA A 5 6.66 61.05 35.23
CA ALA A 5 6.21 62.17 34.39
C ALA A 5 4.86 61.87 33.73
N ARG A 6 3.83 62.55 34.22
CA ARG A 6 2.51 62.75 33.60
C ARG A 6 2.63 63.82 32.51
N GLN A 7 1.73 63.84 31.53
CA GLN A 7 0.90 64.99 31.12
C GLN A 7 0.07 64.60 29.86
N ARG A 8 -1.26 64.56 29.98
CA ARG A 8 -2.27 65.61 29.66
C ARG A 8 -2.82 65.44 28.23
N GLY A 9 -4.09 65.02 28.14
CA GLY A 9 -4.88 65.16 26.93
C GLY A 9 -5.36 66.61 26.72
N PRO A 10 -5.91 66.90 25.53
CA PRO A 10 -7.12 67.71 25.50
C PRO A 10 -8.19 67.24 24.49
N ALA A 11 -9.42 67.45 24.94
CA ALA A 11 -10.56 68.03 24.23
C ALA A 11 -11.13 67.36 22.95
N LEU A 12 -12.36 66.89 23.12
CA LEU A 12 -13.38 66.75 22.08
C LEU A 12 -13.67 68.10 21.41
N GLY A 13 -13.54 68.15 20.09
CA GLY A 13 -14.03 69.23 19.23
C GLY A 13 -14.97 68.67 18.16
N ARG A 14 -16.25 69.04 18.24
CA ARG A 14 -17.27 68.79 17.21
C ARG A 14 -16.96 69.61 15.96
N GLY A 15 -17.14 69.01 14.78
CA GLY A 15 -17.10 69.74 13.51
C GLY A 15 -17.51 68.85 12.34
N GLY A 16 -18.80 68.71 12.10
CA GLY A 16 -19.31 68.08 10.89
C GLY A 16 -18.95 68.88 9.63
N ARG A 17 -18.83 68.20 8.49
CA ARG A 17 -19.73 68.34 7.32
C ARG A 17 -19.13 67.66 6.09
N GLY A 18 -19.94 66.78 5.48
CA GLY A 18 -20.15 66.69 4.03
C GLY A 18 -18.94 66.40 3.13
N GLY A 19 -18.77 65.13 2.77
CA GLY A 19 -18.00 64.72 1.59
C GLY A 19 -18.63 63.47 0.99
N ALA A 20 -19.34 63.64 -0.12
CA ALA A 20 -20.04 62.57 -0.82
C ALA A 20 -19.09 61.43 -1.21
N ALA A 21 -19.41 60.20 -0.81
CA ALA A 21 -18.75 59.01 -1.29
C ALA A 21 -19.09 58.82 -2.78
N ARG A 22 -18.09 58.93 -3.65
CA ARG A 22 -18.22 58.54 -5.07
C ARG A 22 -18.38 57.01 -5.12
N PRO A 23 -19.36 56.47 -5.86
CA PRO A 23 -19.50 55.03 -5.97
C PRO A 23 -18.31 54.48 -6.74
N LEU A 24 -17.67 53.45 -6.17
CA LEU A 24 -16.70 52.63 -6.89
C LEU A 24 -17.44 51.96 -8.05
N ALA A 25 -16.93 52.16 -9.27
CA ALA A 25 -17.47 51.54 -10.47
C ALA A 25 -17.49 50.02 -10.28
N GLY A 26 -18.69 49.44 -10.32
CA GLY A 26 -18.89 48.00 -10.28
C GLY A 26 -18.21 47.36 -11.49
N VAL A 27 -17.27 46.46 -11.23
CA VAL A 27 -16.80 45.52 -12.25
C VAL A 27 -17.99 44.61 -12.56
N ALA A 28 -18.56 44.78 -13.73
CA ALA A 28 -19.57 43.86 -14.25
C ALA A 28 -18.94 42.47 -14.36
N LEU A 29 -19.33 41.54 -13.49
CA LEU A 29 -19.09 40.13 -13.67
C LEU A 29 -19.90 39.70 -14.89
N GLY A 30 -19.26 39.68 -16.06
CA GLY A 30 -19.83 39.09 -17.26
C GLY A 30 -20.24 37.66 -16.94
N ALA A 31 -21.47 37.29 -17.32
CA ALA A 31 -21.97 35.93 -17.21
C ALA A 31 -21.03 35.00 -17.99
N GLY A 32 -20.09 34.40 -17.27
CA GLY A 32 -19.20 33.38 -17.81
C GLY A 32 -20.05 32.17 -18.13
N THR A 33 -20.23 31.90 -19.42
CA THR A 33 -20.75 30.63 -19.92
C THR A 33 -19.93 29.52 -19.27
N VAL A 34 -20.58 28.72 -18.41
CA VAL A 34 -20.03 27.43 -17.99
C VAL A 34 -20.04 26.55 -19.23
N ILE A 35 -18.97 26.62 -20.01
CA ILE A 35 -18.69 25.60 -21.00
C ILE A 35 -18.40 24.36 -20.16
N ALA A 36 -19.34 23.41 -20.14
CA ALA A 36 -19.08 22.07 -19.67
C ALA A 36 -18.00 21.47 -20.58
N SER A 37 -16.74 21.77 -20.24
CA SER A 37 -15.57 21.41 -21.02
C SER A 37 -15.26 19.94 -20.76
N GLY A 38 -15.94 19.08 -21.52
CA GLY A 38 -15.60 17.67 -21.64
C GLY A 38 -15.85 16.86 -20.37
N THR A 39 -16.40 15.67 -20.53
CA THR A 39 -16.14 14.62 -19.55
C THR A 39 -14.63 14.39 -19.51
N VAL A 40 -13.93 15.00 -18.56
CA VAL A 40 -12.71 14.40 -18.04
C VAL A 40 -13.18 13.02 -17.61
N ARG A 41 -12.82 11.98 -18.36
CA ARG A 41 -12.91 10.61 -17.87
C ARG A 41 -11.96 10.54 -16.70
N GLY A 42 -12.42 10.99 -15.52
CA GLY A 42 -11.65 10.93 -14.29
C GLY A 42 -11.23 9.48 -14.12
N GLY A 43 -9.92 9.25 -13.91
CA GLY A 43 -9.43 7.90 -13.66
C GLY A 43 -10.16 7.26 -12.49
N ASP A 44 -10.21 5.93 -12.42
CA ASP A 44 -10.85 5.23 -11.30
C ASP A 44 -10.30 5.77 -9.97
N LEU A 45 -11.18 6.17 -9.04
CA LEU A 45 -10.80 6.71 -7.74
C LEU A 45 -9.85 5.75 -7.01
N LEU A 46 -10.05 4.44 -7.18
CA LEU A 46 -9.17 3.43 -6.64
C LEU A 46 -7.73 3.57 -7.16
N ASP A 47 -7.56 3.75 -8.47
CA ASP A 47 -6.24 3.94 -9.08
C ASP A 47 -5.58 5.24 -8.60
N GLN A 48 -6.37 6.31 -8.43
CA GLN A 48 -5.86 7.59 -7.96
C GLN A 48 -5.34 7.51 -6.52
N ILE A 49 -6.05 6.81 -5.64
CA ILE A 49 -5.65 6.60 -4.24
C ILE A 49 -4.37 5.76 -4.18
N LEU A 50 -4.31 4.66 -4.94
CA LEU A 50 -3.11 3.80 -4.95
C LEU A 50 -1.89 4.50 -5.56
N ALA A 51 -2.09 5.46 -6.46
CA ALA A 51 -1.03 6.25 -7.07
C ALA A 51 -0.55 7.45 -6.23
N LEU A 52 -1.03 7.60 -4.99
CA LEU A 52 -0.40 8.50 -4.01
C LEU A 52 1.02 8.01 -3.75
N ASP A 53 2.00 8.91 -3.81
CA ASP A 53 3.43 8.57 -3.71
C ASP A 53 4.13 9.50 -2.70
N PRO A 54 3.75 9.44 -1.41
CA PRO A 54 4.33 10.32 -0.39
C PRO A 54 5.82 10.02 -0.15
N GLY A 55 6.27 8.79 -0.44
CA GLY A 55 7.68 8.40 -0.40
C GLY A 55 8.51 8.88 -1.59
N ALA A 56 7.89 9.54 -2.58
CA ALA A 56 8.54 10.04 -3.80
C ALA A 56 9.35 8.97 -4.56
N ARG A 57 8.86 7.72 -4.56
CA ARG A 57 9.50 6.56 -5.22
C ARG A 57 9.39 6.63 -6.75
N GLY A 58 8.57 7.53 -7.28
CA GLY A 58 8.33 7.70 -8.71
C GLY A 58 7.37 6.65 -9.27
N ILE A 59 6.48 6.10 -8.44
CA ILE A 59 5.63 4.94 -8.77
C ILE A 59 4.77 5.18 -10.01
N ARG A 60 4.39 6.43 -10.27
CA ARG A 60 3.59 6.81 -11.47
C ARG A 60 4.25 6.43 -12.78
N ALA A 61 5.58 6.32 -12.82
CA ALA A 61 6.31 5.91 -14.02
C ALA A 61 6.10 4.43 -14.36
N PHE A 62 5.74 3.58 -13.38
CA PHE A 62 5.64 2.13 -13.55
C PHE A 62 4.33 1.50 -13.06
N ALA A 63 3.50 2.23 -12.32
CA ALA A 63 2.12 1.83 -12.02
C ALA A 63 1.27 1.74 -13.28
N ARG A 64 0.23 0.90 -13.24
CA ARG A 64 -0.72 0.69 -14.34
C ARG A 64 -2.15 0.91 -13.85
N PRO A 65 -2.93 1.80 -14.47
CA PRO A 65 -4.36 1.93 -14.16
C PRO A 65 -5.10 0.58 -14.30
N GLY A 66 -6.06 0.34 -13.42
CA GLY A 66 -6.86 -0.88 -13.36
C GLY A 66 -6.13 -2.11 -12.82
N ALA A 67 -4.89 -1.96 -12.32
CA ALA A 67 -4.09 -3.08 -11.81
C ALA A 67 -4.78 -3.79 -10.63
N ALA A 68 -5.26 -3.03 -9.64
CA ALA A 68 -5.97 -3.61 -8.49
C ALA A 68 -7.27 -4.31 -8.92
N ALA A 69 -8.02 -3.74 -9.87
CA ALA A 69 -9.22 -4.35 -10.43
C ALA A 69 -8.91 -5.65 -11.19
N ALA A 70 -7.77 -5.72 -11.91
CA ALA A 70 -7.34 -6.92 -12.59
C ALA A 70 -6.92 -8.02 -11.61
N ALA A 71 -6.14 -7.68 -10.59
CA ALA A 71 -5.78 -8.60 -9.52
C ALA A 71 -7.01 -9.13 -8.77
N ALA A 72 -7.98 -8.26 -8.44
CA ALA A 72 -9.23 -8.66 -7.81
C ALA A 72 -10.06 -9.61 -8.68
N ARG A 73 -10.14 -9.39 -10.00
CA ARG A 73 -10.81 -10.31 -10.93
C ARG A 73 -10.17 -11.70 -10.92
N ALA A 74 -8.84 -11.77 -10.90
CA ALA A 74 -8.11 -13.03 -10.80
C ALA A 74 -8.39 -13.72 -9.46
N LEU A 75 -8.36 -12.97 -8.37
CA LEU A 75 -8.49 -13.51 -7.00
C LEU A 75 -9.93 -13.85 -6.58
N ARG A 76 -10.96 -13.31 -7.25
CA ARG A 76 -12.37 -13.56 -6.92
C ARG A 76 -12.72 -15.06 -6.89
N GLY A 77 -12.11 -15.86 -7.77
CA GLY A 77 -12.31 -17.31 -7.86
C GLY A 77 -11.25 -18.15 -7.14
N ALA A 78 -10.45 -17.54 -6.28
CA ALA A 78 -9.39 -18.25 -5.56
C ALA A 78 -9.96 -19.34 -4.64
N ARG A 79 -9.21 -20.44 -4.51
CA ARG A 79 -9.62 -21.60 -3.69
C ARG A 79 -8.59 -21.96 -2.64
N ARG A 80 -7.31 -21.99 -3.03
CA ARG A 80 -6.17 -22.23 -2.13
C ARG A 80 -5.11 -21.19 -2.44
N VAL A 81 -4.80 -20.34 -1.47
CA VAL A 81 -3.91 -19.20 -1.64
C VAL A 81 -2.73 -19.35 -0.69
N LEU A 82 -1.52 -19.29 -1.24
CA LEU A 82 -0.34 -18.96 -0.44
C LEU A 82 -0.09 -17.46 -0.59
N LEU A 83 -0.11 -16.73 0.53
CA LEU A 83 0.10 -15.30 0.57
C LEU A 83 1.45 -15.04 1.25
N ALA A 84 2.45 -14.70 0.44
CA ALA A 84 3.80 -14.37 0.85
C ALA A 84 3.92 -12.90 1.28
N THR A 85 4.54 -12.63 2.43
CA THR A 85 4.78 -11.26 2.89
C THR A 85 5.94 -11.17 3.89
N GLY A 86 6.29 -9.95 4.26
CA GLY A 86 7.38 -9.59 5.16
C GLY A 86 8.61 -9.16 4.39
N PHE A 87 9.39 -8.24 4.96
CA PHE A 87 10.67 -7.81 4.43
C PHE A 87 11.56 -7.46 5.62
N THR A 88 12.70 -8.14 5.78
CA THR A 88 13.67 -7.80 6.82
C THR A 88 14.75 -6.90 6.22
N VAL A 89 14.73 -5.62 6.57
CA VAL A 89 15.58 -4.58 5.93
C VAL A 89 16.98 -4.47 6.52
N ALA A 90 17.19 -5.00 7.73
CA ALA A 90 18.45 -5.06 8.45
C ALA A 90 18.37 -6.14 9.54
N PRO A 91 19.50 -6.59 10.14
CA PRO A 91 19.47 -7.63 11.17
C PRO A 91 18.49 -7.32 12.30
N GLY A 92 17.50 -8.21 12.50
CA GLY A 92 16.47 -8.05 13.53
C GLY A 92 15.44 -6.95 13.26
N MET A 93 15.35 -6.44 12.03
CA MET A 93 14.44 -5.36 11.62
C MET A 93 13.47 -5.82 10.53
N PRO A 94 12.51 -6.71 10.84
CA PRO A 94 11.36 -6.95 9.96
C PRO A 94 10.49 -5.70 9.92
N GLU A 95 10.00 -5.33 8.75
CA GLU A 95 9.32 -4.05 8.58
C GLU A 95 7.79 -4.10 8.75
N THR A 96 7.18 -2.93 8.92
CA THR A 96 5.74 -2.75 9.11
C THR A 96 4.94 -2.76 7.80
N ASP A 97 5.57 -2.60 6.63
CA ASP A 97 4.89 -2.73 5.34
C ASP A 97 4.83 -4.20 4.90
N GLY A 98 3.68 -4.61 4.35
CA GLY A 98 3.38 -6.00 3.99
C GLY A 98 2.41 -6.71 4.91
N PRO A 99 2.76 -7.01 6.19
CA PRO A 99 1.94 -7.86 7.05
C PRO A 99 0.49 -7.40 7.25
N PRO A 100 0.19 -6.10 7.49
CA PRO A 100 -1.19 -5.62 7.56
C PRO A 100 -1.97 -5.82 6.25
N GLY A 101 -1.37 -5.48 5.10
CA GLY A 101 -1.93 -5.69 3.76
C GLY A 101 -2.26 -7.15 3.48
N ALA A 102 -1.34 -8.03 3.85
CA ALA A 102 -1.48 -9.47 3.76
C ALA A 102 -2.60 -10.01 4.65
N ALA A 103 -2.69 -9.56 5.90
CA ALA A 103 -3.74 -9.98 6.83
C ALA A 103 -5.13 -9.59 6.29
N VAL A 104 -5.30 -8.33 5.85
CA VAL A 104 -6.57 -7.83 5.31
C VAL A 104 -6.97 -8.54 4.02
N LEU A 105 -6.05 -8.73 3.08
CA LEU A 105 -6.34 -9.45 1.83
C LEU A 105 -6.67 -10.92 2.09
N GLY A 106 -5.89 -11.61 2.92
CA GLY A 106 -6.14 -13.02 3.23
C GLY A 106 -7.48 -13.22 3.95
N ARG A 107 -7.85 -12.34 4.88
CA ARG A 107 -9.20 -12.33 5.48
C ARG A 107 -10.30 -12.16 4.45
N ALA A 108 -10.16 -11.19 3.54
CA ALA A 108 -11.15 -10.96 2.48
C ALA A 108 -11.33 -12.21 1.61
N LEU A 109 -10.23 -12.89 1.25
CA LEU A 109 -10.26 -14.13 0.47
C LEU A 109 -10.90 -15.29 1.24
N ARG A 110 -10.64 -15.42 2.55
CA ARG A 110 -11.32 -16.39 3.41
C ARG A 110 -12.83 -16.15 3.47
N ARG A 111 -13.28 -14.90 3.60
CA ARG A 111 -14.70 -14.53 3.55
C ARG A 111 -15.35 -14.86 2.20
N LEU A 112 -14.57 -14.89 1.13
CA LEU A 112 -15.00 -15.33 -0.20
C LEU A 112 -14.86 -16.85 -0.43
N GLY A 113 -14.52 -17.62 0.61
CA GLY A 113 -14.49 -19.08 0.59
C GLY A 113 -13.14 -19.72 0.22
N ALA A 114 -12.07 -18.94 0.12
CA ALA A 114 -10.73 -19.49 -0.12
C ALA A 114 -10.07 -20.00 1.17
N ARG A 115 -9.32 -21.09 1.09
CA ARG A 115 -8.32 -21.45 2.11
C ARG A 115 -7.06 -20.62 1.89
N VAL A 116 -6.60 -19.92 2.92
CA VAL A 116 -5.43 -19.03 2.85
C VAL A 116 -4.40 -19.49 3.89
N ARG A 117 -3.14 -19.59 3.47
CA ARG A 117 -1.98 -19.71 4.35
C ARG A 117 -1.06 -18.52 4.10
N TRP A 118 -0.51 -17.93 5.16
CA TRP A 118 0.49 -16.87 5.03
C TRP A 118 1.87 -17.50 5.06
N VAL A 119 2.74 -17.14 4.12
CA VAL A 119 4.10 -17.67 4.03
C VAL A 119 5.08 -16.54 4.31
N THR A 120 5.96 -16.71 5.28
CA THR A 120 6.87 -15.65 5.69
C THR A 120 8.15 -16.19 6.35
N ASP A 121 9.05 -15.29 6.74
CA ASP A 121 10.27 -15.61 7.47
C ASP A 121 10.02 -15.78 8.97
N PRO A 122 10.90 -16.46 9.72
CA PRO A 122 10.82 -16.51 11.18
C PRO A 122 10.69 -15.13 11.84
N ALA A 123 11.41 -14.12 11.32
CA ALA A 123 11.40 -12.76 11.86
C ALA A 123 10.07 -12.02 11.62
N SER A 124 9.37 -12.33 10.52
CA SER A 124 8.12 -11.68 10.14
C SER A 124 6.87 -12.45 10.59
N ALA A 125 7.00 -13.73 10.97
CA ALA A 125 5.88 -14.54 11.45
C ALA A 125 5.11 -13.88 12.62
N PRO A 126 5.76 -13.40 13.70
CA PRO A 126 5.05 -12.74 14.80
C PRO A 126 4.26 -11.49 14.38
N LEU A 127 4.74 -10.77 13.36
CA LEU A 127 4.06 -9.56 12.84
C LEU A 127 2.78 -9.94 12.11
N VAL A 128 2.85 -10.97 11.26
CA VAL A 128 1.67 -11.47 10.54
C VAL A 128 0.64 -12.02 11.53
N GLU A 129 1.08 -12.79 12.53
CA GLU A 129 0.20 -13.32 13.59
C GLU A 129 -0.47 -12.21 14.38
N ALA A 130 0.28 -11.17 14.77
CA ALA A 130 -0.26 -10.01 15.49
C ALA A 130 -1.30 -9.24 14.65
N ALA A 131 -1.06 -9.06 13.35
CA ALA A 131 -2.03 -8.44 12.46
C ALA A 131 -3.30 -9.30 12.31
N LEU A 132 -3.17 -10.63 12.23
CA LEU A 132 -4.31 -11.55 12.15
C LEU A 132 -5.13 -11.56 13.44
N ASP A 133 -4.48 -11.54 14.61
CA ASP A 133 -5.15 -11.49 15.91
C ASP A 133 -6.03 -10.23 16.05
N VAL A 134 -5.53 -9.06 15.63
CA VAL A 134 -6.32 -7.82 15.61
C VAL A 134 -7.58 -7.96 14.75
N LEU A 135 -7.51 -8.73 13.66
CA LEU A 135 -8.65 -8.98 12.76
C LEU A 135 -9.56 -10.13 13.24
N GLY A 136 -9.20 -10.83 14.32
CA GLY A 136 -9.90 -12.03 14.81
C GLY A 136 -9.75 -13.24 13.89
N GLU A 137 -8.65 -13.32 13.14
CA GLU A 137 -8.38 -14.39 12.17
C GLU A 137 -7.46 -15.47 12.75
N PRO A 138 -7.69 -16.76 12.43
CA PRO A 138 -6.79 -17.81 12.87
C PRO A 138 -5.39 -17.66 12.22
N PRO A 139 -4.31 -17.84 13.00
CA PRO A 139 -2.93 -17.63 12.56
C PRO A 139 -2.41 -18.82 11.74
N ASP A 140 -2.94 -19.01 10.53
CA ASP A 140 -2.48 -20.06 9.60
C ASP A 140 -1.16 -19.66 8.90
N VAL A 141 -0.19 -19.21 9.69
CA VAL A 141 1.13 -18.78 9.24
C VAL A 141 2.03 -20.00 9.03
N VAL A 142 2.86 -19.93 8.00
CA VAL A 142 3.83 -20.92 7.59
C VAL A 142 5.16 -20.21 7.48
N VAL A 143 6.10 -20.60 8.33
CA VAL A 143 7.50 -20.20 8.18
C VAL A 143 8.07 -20.94 6.97
N TYR A 144 8.67 -20.20 6.03
CA TYR A 144 9.25 -20.79 4.83
C TYR A 144 10.37 -21.78 5.22
N PRO A 145 10.36 -23.02 4.70
CA PRO A 145 11.35 -24.03 5.09
C PRO A 145 12.78 -23.59 4.79
N GLU A 146 13.69 -23.85 5.73
CA GLU A 146 15.12 -23.65 5.52
C GLU A 146 15.69 -24.70 4.56
N GLY A 147 16.78 -24.35 3.88
CA GLY A 147 17.47 -25.23 2.93
C GLY A 147 16.84 -25.25 1.52
N GLY A 148 17.34 -26.16 0.68
CA GLY A 148 16.89 -26.30 -0.70
C GLY A 148 15.53 -26.98 -0.82
N GLY A 149 14.69 -26.51 -1.75
CA GLY A 149 13.43 -27.19 -2.12
C GLY A 149 12.19 -26.79 -1.32
N GLY A 150 12.29 -25.77 -0.45
CA GLY A 150 11.15 -25.26 0.33
C GLY A 150 9.93 -24.90 -0.54
N ALA A 151 10.15 -24.26 -1.68
CA ALA A 151 9.09 -23.94 -2.63
C ALA A 151 8.40 -25.19 -3.18
N ALA A 152 9.17 -26.20 -3.61
CA ALA A 152 8.63 -27.43 -4.15
C ALA A 152 7.79 -28.19 -3.10
N ALA A 153 8.29 -28.25 -1.86
CA ALA A 153 7.56 -28.88 -0.75
C ALA A 153 6.24 -28.16 -0.45
N LEU A 154 6.24 -26.83 -0.32
CA LEU A 154 5.03 -26.05 -0.08
C LEU A 154 4.03 -26.16 -1.23
N LEU A 155 4.49 -26.09 -2.48
CA LEU A 155 3.62 -26.23 -3.66
C LEU A 155 3.00 -27.63 -3.73
N ALA A 156 3.75 -28.68 -3.41
CA ALA A 156 3.26 -30.05 -3.38
C ALA A 156 2.24 -30.27 -2.25
N ALA A 157 2.51 -29.75 -1.05
CA ALA A 157 1.64 -29.92 0.11
C ALA A 157 0.34 -29.12 0.00
N GLU A 158 0.43 -27.83 -0.36
CA GLU A 158 -0.73 -26.92 -0.31
C GLU A 158 -1.46 -26.83 -1.66
N ARG A 159 -0.81 -27.25 -2.75
CA ARG A 159 -1.37 -27.28 -4.12
C ARG A 159 -2.12 -25.99 -4.47
N PRO A 160 -1.54 -24.81 -4.27
CA PRO A 160 -2.26 -23.54 -4.39
C PRO A 160 -2.88 -23.36 -5.78
N THR A 161 -4.03 -22.71 -5.83
CA THR A 161 -4.56 -22.19 -7.10
C THR A 161 -4.06 -20.78 -7.38
N HIS A 162 -3.68 -20.05 -6.33
CA HIS A 162 -3.14 -18.69 -6.43
C HIS A 162 -1.94 -18.51 -5.51
N LEU A 163 -0.99 -17.71 -5.96
CA LEU A 163 0.11 -17.19 -5.16
C LEU A 163 0.01 -15.68 -5.15
N VAL A 164 0.14 -15.08 -3.98
CA VAL A 164 0.13 -13.63 -3.80
C VAL A 164 1.37 -13.23 -3.04
N ALA A 165 2.07 -12.20 -3.48
CA ALA A 165 3.15 -11.56 -2.73
C ALA A 165 2.78 -10.12 -2.41
N ILE A 166 2.98 -9.69 -1.16
CA ILE A 166 2.84 -8.30 -0.73
C ILE A 166 4.09 -7.92 0.06
N GLU A 167 4.83 -6.91 -0.43
CA GLU A 167 6.07 -6.46 0.18
C GLU A 167 7.01 -7.61 0.50
N ARG A 168 7.32 -8.41 -0.53
CA ARG A 168 8.21 -9.57 -0.40
C ARG A 168 9.39 -9.38 -1.36
N PRO A 169 10.65 -9.41 -0.88
CA PRO A 169 11.82 -9.28 -1.74
C PRO A 169 11.82 -10.30 -2.88
N GLY A 170 12.14 -9.83 -4.08
CA GLY A 170 12.36 -10.67 -5.26
C GLY A 170 13.82 -10.60 -5.71
N ARG A 171 14.36 -11.72 -6.20
CA ARG A 171 15.75 -11.77 -6.64
C ARG A 171 16.02 -10.79 -7.77
N THR A 172 17.20 -10.19 -7.74
CA THR A 172 17.77 -9.41 -8.83
C THR A 172 18.27 -10.33 -9.96
N ARG A 173 18.76 -9.74 -11.06
CA ARG A 173 19.40 -10.52 -12.14
C ARG A 173 20.61 -11.33 -11.67
N ALA A 174 21.30 -10.86 -10.62
CA ALA A 174 22.45 -11.55 -10.04
C ALA A 174 22.04 -12.66 -9.05
N GLY A 175 20.75 -12.85 -8.78
CA GLY A 175 20.26 -13.82 -7.79
C GLY A 175 20.27 -13.33 -6.34
N ASP A 176 20.76 -12.11 -6.08
CA ASP A 176 20.75 -11.48 -4.75
C ASP A 176 19.41 -10.78 -4.46
N TYR A 177 19.14 -10.48 -3.19
CA TYR A 177 17.98 -9.71 -2.73
C TYR A 177 18.49 -8.39 -2.16
N LEU A 178 18.05 -7.26 -2.69
CA LEU A 178 18.53 -5.94 -2.30
C LEU A 178 17.42 -5.12 -1.63
N SER A 179 17.77 -4.37 -0.58
CA SER A 179 16.90 -3.33 -0.01
C SER A 179 16.74 -2.16 -0.97
N ALA A 180 15.80 -1.25 -0.68
CA ALA A 180 15.66 0.02 -1.41
C ALA A 180 16.95 0.87 -1.39
N ARG A 181 17.87 0.63 -0.43
CA ARG A 181 19.18 1.30 -0.33
C ARG A 181 20.28 0.60 -1.15
N GLY A 182 19.98 -0.53 -1.79
CA GLY A 182 20.94 -1.33 -2.55
C GLY A 182 21.88 -2.17 -1.70
N GLU A 183 21.52 -2.42 -0.44
CA GLU A 183 22.23 -3.30 0.49
C GLU A 183 21.70 -4.74 0.31
N SER A 184 22.57 -5.75 0.36
CA SER A 184 22.10 -7.14 0.32
C SER A 184 21.37 -7.48 1.61
N VAL A 185 20.19 -8.07 1.44
CA VAL A 185 19.33 -8.56 2.52
C VAL A 185 19.07 -10.07 2.39
N ALA A 186 19.83 -10.77 1.54
CA ALA A 186 19.67 -12.20 1.27
C ALA A 186 19.81 -13.06 2.53
N ALA A 187 20.73 -12.72 3.43
CA ALA A 187 20.93 -13.45 4.69
C ALA A 187 19.78 -13.26 5.70
N LEU A 188 18.91 -12.26 5.47
CA LEU A 188 17.83 -11.86 6.38
C LEU A 188 16.46 -12.37 5.92
N ASN A 189 16.37 -12.82 4.66
CA ASN A 189 15.12 -13.07 3.97
C ASN A 189 15.21 -14.42 3.26
N ALA A 190 14.33 -15.36 3.61
CA ALA A 190 14.24 -16.62 2.91
C ALA A 190 13.87 -16.39 1.43
N PRO A 191 14.30 -17.29 0.53
CA PRO A 191 14.08 -17.19 -0.91
C PRO A 191 12.64 -17.56 -1.30
N VAL A 192 11.65 -16.91 -0.70
CA VAL A 192 10.20 -17.15 -0.91
C VAL A 192 9.79 -16.91 -2.37
N ASP A 193 10.56 -16.10 -3.11
CA ASP A 193 10.33 -15.85 -4.54
C ASP A 193 10.49 -17.10 -5.42
N GLU A 194 11.12 -18.17 -4.92
CA GLU A 194 11.18 -19.48 -5.58
C GLU A 194 9.79 -20.03 -5.89
N LEU A 195 8.80 -19.73 -5.04
CA LEU A 195 7.39 -20.04 -5.29
C LEU A 195 6.88 -19.42 -6.60
N PHE A 196 7.48 -18.34 -7.10
CA PHE A 196 7.01 -17.60 -8.26
C PHE A 196 7.84 -17.86 -9.52
N VAL A 197 9.12 -18.23 -9.38
CA VAL A 197 10.02 -18.42 -10.54
C VAL A 197 9.84 -19.77 -11.23
N GLY A 198 9.62 -20.85 -10.47
CA GLY A 198 9.62 -22.22 -10.99
C GLY A 198 8.29 -22.72 -11.55
N ASN A 199 7.22 -21.93 -11.41
CA ASN A 199 5.86 -22.38 -11.70
C ASN A 199 5.52 -22.24 -13.18
N THR A 200 5.79 -23.29 -13.95
CA THR A 200 5.48 -23.35 -15.39
C THR A 200 4.46 -24.46 -15.70
N GLY A 201 3.68 -24.31 -16.77
CA GLY A 201 2.70 -25.31 -17.23
C GLY A 201 1.23 -24.95 -17.03
N ARG A 202 0.34 -25.83 -17.54
CA ARG A 202 -1.12 -25.59 -17.65
C ARG A 202 -1.86 -25.54 -16.31
N ARG A 203 -1.28 -26.10 -15.25
CA ARG A 203 -1.86 -26.17 -13.90
C ARG A 203 -1.14 -25.30 -12.88
N ARG A 204 -0.24 -24.40 -13.33
CA ARG A 204 0.45 -23.50 -12.41
C ARG A 204 -0.55 -22.58 -11.69
N PRO A 205 -0.26 -22.13 -10.46
CA PRO A 205 -1.07 -21.13 -9.79
C PRO A 205 -1.09 -19.81 -10.55
N VAL A 206 -2.18 -19.05 -10.45
CA VAL A 206 -2.21 -17.64 -10.87
C VAL A 206 -1.41 -16.81 -9.87
N THR A 207 -0.58 -15.91 -10.35
CA THR A 207 0.36 -15.14 -9.53
C THR A 207 -0.01 -13.66 -9.47
N VAL A 208 -0.03 -13.10 -8.25
CA VAL A 208 -0.23 -11.68 -7.99
C VAL A 208 0.95 -11.15 -7.18
N GLY A 209 1.50 -10.00 -7.56
CA GLY A 209 2.54 -9.29 -6.81
C GLY A 209 2.07 -7.88 -6.48
N ILE A 210 2.38 -7.42 -5.27
CA ILE A 210 2.10 -6.09 -4.77
C ILE A 210 3.40 -5.54 -4.16
N GLY A 211 3.83 -4.39 -4.65
CA GLY A 211 5.07 -3.73 -4.23
C GLY A 211 5.00 -2.21 -4.47
N ASP A 212 5.99 -1.48 -3.97
CA ASP A 212 6.08 -0.02 -4.10
C ASP A 212 7.46 0.50 -4.56
N GLY A 213 8.54 -0.28 -4.37
CA GLY A 213 9.93 0.17 -4.53
C GLY A 213 10.67 -0.40 -5.75
N GLY A 214 10.23 -1.54 -6.28
CA GLY A 214 10.81 -2.17 -7.48
C GLY A 214 11.69 -3.41 -7.22
N ASN A 215 12.03 -3.69 -5.97
CA ASN A 215 12.85 -4.82 -5.52
C ASN A 215 12.01 -6.03 -5.04
N GLU A 216 10.70 -5.96 -5.16
CA GLU A 216 9.75 -6.96 -4.67
C GLU A 216 9.36 -7.97 -5.76
N ILE A 217 8.76 -9.09 -5.34
CA ILE A 217 8.18 -10.09 -6.23
C ILE A 217 7.12 -9.43 -7.13
N GLY A 218 7.26 -9.63 -8.44
CA GLY A 218 6.36 -9.12 -9.46
C GLY A 218 6.86 -7.86 -10.16
N MET A 219 7.78 -7.11 -9.55
CA MET A 219 8.36 -5.91 -10.16
C MET A 219 9.19 -6.18 -11.42
N GLY A 220 9.55 -7.45 -11.67
CA GLY A 220 10.08 -7.91 -12.96
C GLY A 220 9.18 -7.55 -14.16
N ASN A 221 7.87 -7.37 -13.95
CA ASN A 221 6.94 -6.94 -15.01
C ASN A 221 7.18 -5.51 -15.51
N VAL A 222 7.78 -4.67 -14.67
CA VAL A 222 8.04 -3.25 -14.95
C VAL A 222 9.53 -2.91 -14.89
N ARG A 223 10.40 -3.93 -14.81
CA ARG A 223 11.85 -3.77 -14.76
C ARG A 223 12.41 -2.86 -15.85
N ALA A 224 11.92 -2.97 -17.09
CA ALA A 224 12.36 -2.11 -18.20
C ALA A 224 12.09 -0.61 -17.96
N ARG A 225 11.09 -0.27 -17.13
CA ARG A 225 10.80 1.10 -16.70
C ARG A 225 11.64 1.48 -15.49
N LEU A 226 11.74 0.60 -14.49
CA LEU A 226 12.54 0.81 -13.27
C LEU A 226 14.00 1.12 -13.60
N VAL A 227 14.63 0.36 -14.51
CA VAL A 227 16.04 0.56 -14.88
C VAL A 227 16.32 1.91 -15.54
N ARG A 228 15.28 2.60 -16.03
CA ARG A 228 15.39 3.93 -16.66
C ARG A 228 15.22 5.07 -15.66
N LEU A 229 14.78 4.80 -14.43
CA LEU A 229 14.58 5.84 -13.42
C LEU A 229 15.91 6.40 -12.93
N ASN A 230 16.78 5.53 -12.43
CA ASN A 230 18.15 5.87 -12.01
C ASN A 230 18.98 4.59 -11.81
N ARG A 231 20.27 4.76 -11.50
CA ARG A 231 21.23 3.66 -11.30
C ARG A 231 20.85 2.74 -10.13
N LEU A 232 20.26 3.29 -9.07
CA LEU A 232 19.85 2.52 -7.90
C LEU A 232 18.70 1.57 -8.26
N HIS A 233 17.64 2.08 -8.89
CA HIS A 233 16.54 1.24 -9.39
C HIS A 233 17.03 0.18 -10.39
N ALA A 234 17.97 0.53 -11.27
CA ALA A 234 18.54 -0.45 -12.19
C ALA A 234 19.25 -1.61 -11.50
N ARG A 235 19.85 -1.35 -10.33
CA ARG A 235 20.54 -2.33 -9.49
C ARG A 235 19.56 -3.19 -8.67
N ILE A 236 18.60 -2.56 -7.99
CA ILE A 236 17.69 -3.25 -7.06
C ILE A 236 16.52 -3.95 -7.76
N ALA A 237 16.22 -3.60 -9.02
CA ALA A 237 15.05 -4.11 -9.71
C ALA A 237 15.02 -5.65 -9.76
N SER A 238 13.98 -6.19 -9.11
CA SER A 238 13.66 -7.61 -9.13
C SER A 238 13.42 -8.10 -10.57
N VAL A 239 13.81 -9.34 -10.85
CA VAL A 239 13.51 -10.01 -12.13
C VAL A 239 12.28 -10.91 -12.04
N VAL A 240 11.72 -11.09 -10.84
CA VAL A 240 10.59 -12.00 -10.61
C VAL A 240 9.32 -11.38 -11.19
N ARG A 241 8.66 -12.12 -12.07
CA ARG A 241 7.44 -11.71 -12.78
C ARG A 241 6.21 -12.41 -12.21
N VAL A 242 5.05 -11.79 -12.40
CA VAL A 242 3.74 -12.30 -11.99
C VAL A 242 2.71 -12.06 -13.08
N ASP A 243 1.57 -12.75 -13.02
CA ASP A 243 0.47 -12.53 -13.98
C ASP A 243 -0.19 -11.17 -13.76
N HIS A 244 -0.37 -10.76 -12.49
CA HIS A 244 -0.95 -9.48 -12.12
C HIS A 244 -0.06 -8.71 -11.13
N LEU A 245 0.46 -7.56 -11.54
CA LEU A 245 1.23 -6.66 -10.68
C LEU A 245 0.36 -5.48 -10.25
N VAL A 246 0.29 -5.21 -8.95
CA VAL A 246 -0.24 -3.98 -8.37
C VAL A 246 0.93 -3.16 -7.83
N VAL A 247 0.98 -1.88 -8.19
CA VAL A 247 1.94 -0.92 -7.64
C VAL A 247 1.15 0.12 -6.88
N ALA A 248 1.55 0.40 -5.65
CA ALA A 248 0.94 1.41 -4.79
C ALA A 248 2.02 2.24 -4.09
N GLY A 249 1.66 3.35 -3.45
CA GLY A 249 2.60 4.15 -2.68
C GLY A 249 3.14 3.48 -1.42
N VAL A 250 2.40 2.51 -0.90
CA VAL A 250 2.73 1.62 0.22
C VAL A 250 2.11 0.27 -0.12
N SER A 251 2.82 -0.84 0.06
CA SER A 251 2.34 -2.17 -0.33
C SER A 251 1.11 -2.62 0.44
N ASN A 252 0.99 -2.25 1.73
CA ASN A 252 -0.23 -2.42 2.52
C ASN A 252 -1.44 -1.81 1.81
N TRP A 253 -1.31 -0.58 1.28
CA TRP A 253 -2.37 0.07 0.52
C TRP A 253 -2.72 -0.66 -0.76
N GLY A 254 -1.71 -1.21 -1.46
CA GLY A 254 -1.92 -2.07 -2.62
C GLY A 254 -2.79 -3.28 -2.28
N GLY A 255 -2.51 -3.97 -1.16
CA GLY A 255 -3.33 -5.05 -0.63
C GLY A 255 -4.77 -4.61 -0.33
N TYR A 256 -4.93 -3.49 0.37
CA TYR A 256 -6.24 -2.92 0.69
C TYR A 256 -7.03 -2.51 -0.56
N GLY A 257 -6.34 -1.98 -1.58
CA GLY A 257 -6.93 -1.61 -2.85
C GLY A 257 -7.45 -2.80 -3.64
N VAL A 258 -6.74 -3.93 -3.61
CA VAL A 258 -7.26 -5.20 -4.16
C VAL A 258 -8.51 -5.64 -3.42
N VAL A 259 -8.56 -5.51 -2.09
CA VAL A 259 -9.76 -5.80 -1.30
C VAL A 259 -10.91 -4.85 -1.63
N ALA A 260 -10.65 -3.56 -1.84
CA ALA A 260 -11.65 -2.61 -2.30
C ALA A 260 -12.23 -2.97 -3.67
N ALA A 261 -11.38 -3.42 -4.60
CA ALA A 261 -11.84 -3.94 -5.88
C ALA A 261 -12.64 -5.25 -5.74
N LEU A 262 -12.25 -6.16 -4.84
CA LEU A 262 -13.03 -7.38 -4.54
C LEU A 262 -14.39 -7.03 -3.95
N ALA A 263 -14.47 -6.05 -3.05
CA ALA A 263 -15.72 -5.57 -2.48
C ALA A 263 -16.67 -5.06 -3.56
N ARG A 264 -16.16 -4.24 -4.52
CA ARG A 264 -16.93 -3.80 -5.70
C ARG A 264 -17.42 -4.96 -6.55
N LEU A 265 -16.57 -5.95 -6.82
CA LEU A 265 -16.90 -7.09 -7.69
C LEU A 265 -17.90 -8.06 -7.08
N THR A 266 -18.00 -8.11 -5.75
CA THR A 266 -18.80 -9.10 -5.03
C THR A 266 -20.01 -8.49 -4.31
N GLY A 267 -20.05 -7.17 -4.13
CA GLY A 267 -21.07 -6.47 -3.35
C GLY A 267 -20.94 -6.67 -1.84
N GLN A 268 -19.84 -7.24 -1.35
CA GLN A 268 -19.61 -7.53 0.08
C GLN A 268 -18.71 -6.48 0.73
N ASP A 269 -18.97 -6.12 2.01
CA ASP A 269 -18.05 -5.28 2.78
C ASP A 269 -16.86 -6.11 3.28
N LEU A 270 -15.75 -6.03 2.54
CA LEU A 270 -14.54 -6.83 2.78
C LEU A 270 -13.39 -6.03 3.43
N LEU A 271 -13.43 -4.69 3.38
CA LEU A 271 -12.38 -3.85 3.95
C LEU A 271 -12.46 -3.82 5.49
N HIS A 272 -11.31 -3.62 6.12
CA HIS A 272 -11.22 -3.21 7.52
C HIS A 272 -11.58 -1.71 7.69
N THR A 273 -11.49 -1.23 8.93
CA THR A 273 -11.71 0.18 9.30
C THR A 273 -10.38 0.86 9.63
N ALA A 274 -10.34 2.18 9.60
CA ALA A 274 -9.16 2.95 10.04
C ALA A 274 -8.71 2.59 11.48
N ALA A 275 -9.65 2.29 12.37
CA ALA A 275 -9.33 1.88 13.75
C ALA A 275 -8.62 0.52 13.79
N LEU A 276 -9.06 -0.45 12.98
CA LEU A 276 -8.37 -1.74 12.85
C LEU A 276 -7.00 -1.59 12.18
N ASP A 277 -6.88 -0.69 11.20
CA ASP A 277 -5.60 -0.42 10.52
C ASP A 277 -4.53 0.04 11.51
N ARG A 278 -4.88 1.06 12.31
CA ARG A 278 -4.04 1.57 13.39
C ARG A 278 -3.61 0.45 14.34
N ARG A 279 -4.57 -0.34 14.83
CA ARG A 279 -4.31 -1.44 15.76
C ARG A 279 -3.39 -2.51 15.17
N MET A 280 -3.54 -2.84 13.90
CA MET A 280 -2.66 -3.81 13.24
C MET A 280 -1.21 -3.32 13.20
N VAL A 281 -0.98 -2.06 12.79
CA VAL A 281 0.38 -1.50 12.75
C VAL A 281 0.99 -1.43 14.16
N GLU A 282 0.23 -0.96 15.15
CA GLU A 282 0.67 -0.94 16.55
C GLU A 282 1.01 -2.36 17.07
N ALA A 283 0.19 -3.36 16.73
CA ALA A 283 0.43 -4.75 17.12
C ALA A 283 1.67 -5.34 16.43
N CYS A 284 1.90 -5.06 15.15
CA CYS A 284 3.13 -5.44 14.46
C CYS A 284 4.37 -4.85 15.14
N VAL A 285 4.35 -3.56 15.51
CA VAL A 285 5.46 -2.91 16.21
C VAL A 285 5.68 -3.50 17.59
N ALA A 286 4.60 -3.78 18.34
CA ALA A 286 4.68 -4.49 19.61
C ALA A 286 5.28 -5.91 19.46
N ALA A 287 5.03 -6.57 18.34
CA ALA A 287 5.62 -7.86 17.97
C ALA A 287 7.07 -7.76 17.44
N GLY A 288 7.64 -6.55 17.33
CA GLY A 288 9.04 -6.33 16.97
C GLY A 288 9.27 -5.69 15.59
N ALA A 289 8.22 -5.25 14.89
CA ALA A 289 8.37 -4.54 13.62
C ALA A 289 9.12 -3.21 13.77
N HIS A 290 9.81 -2.82 12.70
CA HIS A 290 10.40 -1.51 12.53
C HIS A 290 9.77 -0.82 11.32
N ASP A 291 9.84 0.50 11.28
CA ASP A 291 9.58 1.22 10.04
C ASP A 291 10.71 0.93 9.03
N GLY A 292 10.35 0.50 7.81
CA GLY A 292 11.32 0.13 6.77
C GLY A 292 12.24 1.28 6.31
N VAL A 293 11.75 2.51 6.43
CA VAL A 293 12.47 3.72 6.02
C VAL A 293 13.29 4.30 7.18
N THR A 294 12.68 4.54 8.34
CA THR A 294 13.34 5.17 9.49
C THR A 294 14.20 4.19 10.29
N ARG A 295 13.95 2.88 10.16
CA ARG A 295 14.58 1.79 10.93
C ARG A 295 14.35 1.88 12.43
N ARG A 296 13.30 2.60 12.86
CA ARG A 296 12.93 2.72 14.27
C ARG A 296 11.74 1.82 14.59
N ARG A 297 11.66 1.37 15.84
CA ARG A 297 10.46 0.71 16.39
C ARG A 297 9.42 1.77 16.74
N GLU A 298 8.69 2.23 15.75
CA GLU A 298 7.66 3.24 15.89
C GLU A 298 6.44 2.85 15.04
N PRO A 299 5.22 3.24 15.43
CA PRO A 299 4.00 2.88 14.73
C PRO A 299 3.84 3.74 13.48
N THR A 300 4.72 3.54 12.52
CA THR A 300 4.70 4.13 11.18
C THR A 300 4.92 3.03 10.15
N VAL A 301 4.49 3.31 8.92
CA VAL A 301 4.81 2.48 7.75
C VAL A 301 5.39 3.42 6.69
N ASP A 302 6.57 3.11 6.18
CA ASP A 302 7.30 3.95 5.23
C ASP A 302 7.51 5.41 5.65
N ALA A 303 7.84 5.61 6.91
CA ALA A 303 7.95 6.91 7.57
C ALA A 303 6.65 7.73 7.59
N LEU A 304 5.50 7.12 7.30
CA LEU A 304 4.20 7.77 7.36
C LEU A 304 3.50 7.50 8.70
N PRO A 305 2.86 8.51 9.30
CA PRO A 305 2.14 8.33 10.56
C PRO A 305 0.83 7.56 10.36
N LEU A 306 0.36 6.87 11.40
CA LEU A 306 -0.92 6.12 11.41
C LEU A 306 -2.11 6.91 10.85
N GLY A 307 -2.16 8.23 11.09
CA GLY A 307 -3.22 9.10 10.57
C GLY A 307 -3.29 9.13 9.03
N ALA A 308 -2.15 9.02 8.35
CA ALA A 308 -2.11 8.95 6.89
C ALA A 308 -2.70 7.63 6.37
N HIS A 309 -2.32 6.50 6.97
CA HIS A 309 -2.85 5.19 6.58
C HIS A 309 -4.36 5.09 6.87
N ALA A 310 -4.81 5.58 8.03
CA ALA A 310 -6.23 5.69 8.39
C ALA A 310 -7.03 6.47 7.33
N ALA A 311 -6.52 7.61 6.86
CA ALA A 311 -7.16 8.40 5.83
C ALA A 311 -7.26 7.63 4.49
N VAL A 312 -6.19 6.93 4.09
CA VAL A 312 -6.20 6.09 2.88
C VAL A 312 -7.23 4.96 2.99
N VAL A 313 -7.35 4.31 4.16
CA VAL A 313 -8.37 3.27 4.39
C VAL A 313 -9.78 3.83 4.18
N GLU A 314 -10.10 5.00 4.73
CA GLU A 314 -11.42 5.61 4.52
C GLU A 314 -11.68 5.98 3.06
N LEU A 315 -10.67 6.49 2.34
CA LEU A 315 -10.78 6.75 0.91
C LEU A 315 -11.01 5.46 0.10
N LEU A 316 -10.33 4.37 0.44
CA LEU A 316 -10.54 3.07 -0.20
C LEU A 316 -11.93 2.50 0.10
N ARG A 317 -12.45 2.66 1.32
CA ARG A 317 -13.83 2.28 1.68
C ARG A 317 -14.85 3.09 0.87
N LEU A 318 -14.62 4.39 0.68
CA LEU A 318 -15.45 5.23 -0.19
C LEU A 318 -15.40 4.73 -1.64
N ALA A 319 -14.20 4.54 -2.19
CA ALA A 319 -14.01 4.05 -3.56
C ALA A 319 -14.65 2.68 -3.79
N ALA A 320 -14.63 1.79 -2.79
CA ALA A 320 -15.30 0.50 -2.84
C ALA A 320 -16.83 0.61 -2.97
N ARG A 321 -17.43 1.67 -2.42
CA ARG A 321 -18.88 1.92 -2.46
C ARG A 321 -19.34 2.65 -3.71
N SER A 322 -18.52 3.54 -4.26
CA SER A 322 -18.85 4.29 -5.49
C SER A 322 -19.13 3.39 -6.69
N GLY A 323 -18.55 2.18 -6.73
CA GLY A 323 -18.85 1.18 -7.76
C GLY A 323 -20.13 0.36 -7.55
N MET A 324 -20.71 0.35 -6.35
CA MET A 324 -21.93 -0.42 -6.02
C MET A 324 -23.21 0.36 -6.30
N MET A 325 -23.14 1.70 -6.37
CA MET A 325 -24.30 2.57 -6.56
C MET A 325 -24.78 2.69 -8.03
N GLY A 326 -24.00 2.20 -9.00
CA GLY A 326 -24.32 2.30 -10.44
C GLY A 326 -25.03 1.08 -11.04
N GLY A 327 -25.52 0.15 -10.22
CA GLY A 327 -26.13 -1.12 -10.66
C GLY A 327 -27.56 -1.34 -10.18
N ARG A 328 -28.37 -0.28 -10.10
CA ARG A 328 -29.82 -0.38 -9.87
C ARG A 328 -30.58 0.13 -11.09
#